data_AF-A0A8T4AGQ0-F1
#
_entry.id   AF-A0A8T4AGQ0-F1
#
_cell.length_a   1.000
_cell.length_b   1.000
_cell.length_c   1.000
_cell.angle_alpha   90.00
_cell.angle_beta   90.00
_cell.angle_gamma   90.00
#
_symmetry.space_group_name_H-M   'P 1'
#
loop_
_entity.id
_entity.type
_entity.pdbx_description
1 polymer ?
#
loop_
_entity_poly.entity_id
_entity_poly.type
_entity_poly.pdbx_seq_one_letter_code
_entity_poly.pdbx_strand_id
1 'polypeptide(L)'
;MLFDQQEDHNNYGFSYEAWSHGTPQAPMLMLSFDRISGSPPSGTLELNPEQYVLSRRIVSIPLQCILKGWGNAEKGYMIYEHNLSAMDHANPQFKSISYIGLTSRNWQTRYKEHQRDALTGSELLFHTSLAAILNKDGISQVGMGPFEMVRGGVCLLSELQYVNLTYEEAMDVEEKMIERSTLHPKGLNMIPGGFAGMKFLHKLGYLAKEKVTIDDREQALAKYLLENSRAGKSAPWVTESWAKDEFYEQVIFKRSNTLNKEQVLSIRKYGNDWGLSIEVIANLSGANIRQVQDILSGKYYSRVK
;
A
#
# COMPACT_ATOMS: atom_id res chain seq x y z
N MET A 1 24.86 -32.09 5.81
CA MET A 1 24.53 -32.38 4.40
C MET A 1 24.86 -31.13 3.62
N LEU A 2 25.80 -31.26 2.70
CA LEU A 2 26.21 -30.19 1.79
C LEU A 2 25.01 -29.84 0.90
N PHE A 3 24.70 -28.56 0.80
CA PHE A 3 23.77 -28.06 -0.19
C PHE A 3 24.45 -28.15 -1.55
N ASP A 4 23.89 -29.00 -2.41
CA ASP A 4 24.33 -29.22 -3.78
C ASP A 4 24.43 -27.89 -4.53
N GLN A 5 25.51 -27.78 -5.30
CA GLN A 5 25.76 -26.74 -6.29
C GLN A 5 24.63 -26.73 -7.32
N GLN A 6 24.06 -25.55 -7.59
CA GLN A 6 23.22 -25.33 -8.77
C GLN A 6 23.92 -24.31 -9.67
N GLU A 7 24.41 -24.79 -10.81
CA GLU A 7 25.10 -24.03 -11.85
C GLU A 7 24.06 -23.34 -12.76
N ASP A 8 23.70 -22.11 -12.34
CA ASP A 8 22.98 -21.03 -13.07
C ASP A 8 21.43 -21.18 -13.22
N HIS A 9 20.61 -20.14 -12.98
CA HIS A 9 20.32 -19.10 -13.98
C HIS A 9 19.92 -17.72 -13.45
N ASN A 10 20.24 -17.37 -12.19
CA ASN A 10 20.16 -15.99 -11.70
C ASN A 10 21.04 -15.84 -10.47
N ASN A 11 21.94 -14.86 -10.45
CA ASN A 11 22.75 -14.63 -9.28
C ASN A 11 22.11 -13.60 -8.37
N TYR A 12 22.20 -13.85 -7.07
CA TYR A 12 21.57 -13.00 -6.06
C TYR A 12 22.60 -12.03 -5.50
N GLY A 13 22.30 -10.74 -5.58
CA GLY A 13 23.01 -9.67 -4.89
C GLY A 13 22.30 -9.32 -3.59
N PHE A 14 23.07 -8.93 -2.58
CA PHE A 14 22.55 -8.37 -1.33
C PHE A 14 23.18 -7.00 -1.09
N SER A 15 22.37 -6.01 -0.75
CA SER A 15 22.83 -4.68 -0.33
C SER A 15 22.01 -4.17 0.84
N TYR A 16 22.55 -3.20 1.56
CA TYR A 16 21.86 -2.56 2.68
C TYR A 16 22.16 -1.07 2.72
N GLU A 17 21.19 -0.30 3.21
CA GLU A 17 21.30 1.14 3.40
C GLU A 17 20.52 1.55 4.65
N ALA A 18 21.07 2.48 5.44
CA ALA A 18 20.35 3.11 6.54
C ALA A 18 19.89 4.51 6.14
N TRP A 19 18.63 4.85 6.41
CA TRP A 19 18.04 6.12 6.00
C TRP A 19 17.06 6.66 7.04
N SER A 20 16.78 7.96 7.00
CA SER A 20 15.84 8.60 7.95
C SER A 20 14.39 8.37 7.52
N HIS A 21 13.56 7.79 8.40
CA HIS A 21 12.15 7.45 8.11
C HIS A 21 11.26 8.66 7.74
N GLY A 22 11.66 9.88 8.09
CA GLY A 22 10.84 11.09 7.91
C GLY A 22 9.76 11.28 8.98
N THR A 23 9.77 10.46 10.04
CA THR A 23 8.95 10.60 11.25
C THR A 23 9.87 10.57 12.49
N PRO A 24 9.38 10.81 13.72
CA PRO A 24 10.19 10.74 14.96
C PRO A 24 10.75 9.36 15.31
N GLN A 25 10.49 8.34 14.49
CA GLN A 25 11.00 6.99 14.66
C GLN A 25 12.50 6.90 14.36
N ALA A 26 13.17 5.86 14.90
CA ALA A 26 14.56 5.62 14.56
C ALA A 26 14.75 5.46 13.04
N PRO A 27 15.98 5.73 12.55
CA PRO A 27 16.36 5.44 11.17
C PRO A 27 15.94 4.02 10.76
N MET A 28 15.62 3.87 9.48
CA MET A 28 15.27 2.59 8.87
C MET A 28 16.53 1.91 8.34
N LEU A 29 16.63 0.61 8.53
CA LEU A 29 17.56 -0.25 7.81
C LEU A 29 16.80 -0.88 6.65
N MET A 30 17.22 -0.59 5.43
CA MET A 30 16.74 -1.20 4.20
C MET A 30 17.70 -2.29 3.76
N LEU A 31 17.16 -3.47 3.45
CA LEU A 31 17.86 -4.62 2.91
C LEU A 31 17.29 -4.92 1.53
N SER A 32 18.13 -4.95 0.50
CA SER A 32 17.72 -5.30 -0.87
C SER A 32 18.32 -6.65 -1.27
N PHE A 33 17.48 -7.50 -1.82
CA PHE A 33 17.83 -8.78 -2.42
C PHE A 33 17.49 -8.70 -3.91
N ASP A 34 18.53 -8.75 -4.73
CA ASP A 34 18.43 -8.47 -6.16
C ASP A 34 18.72 -9.74 -6.93
N ARG A 35 17.81 -10.14 -7.81
CA ARG A 35 18.07 -11.15 -8.83
C ARG A 35 18.77 -10.45 -9.98
N ILE A 36 19.98 -10.82 -10.33
CA ILE A 36 20.80 -10.12 -11.33
C ILE A 36 21.00 -11.02 -12.56
N SER A 37 21.05 -10.44 -13.75
CA SER A 37 21.43 -11.14 -14.98
C SER A 37 22.92 -11.52 -14.96
N GLY A 38 23.26 -12.79 -15.20
CA GLY A 38 24.65 -13.29 -15.18
C GLY A 38 25.25 -13.41 -13.77
N SER A 39 26.57 -13.69 -13.67
CA SER A 39 27.31 -13.95 -12.41
C SER A 39 27.46 -12.73 -11.50
N PRO A 40 27.27 -12.82 -10.17
CA PRO A 40 27.35 -11.65 -9.30
C PRO A 40 28.80 -11.15 -9.24
N PRO A 41 29.04 -9.84 -9.12
CA PRO A 41 30.39 -9.31 -8.96
C PRO A 41 31.04 -9.89 -7.70
N SER A 42 32.27 -10.40 -7.83
CA SER A 42 33.03 -10.93 -6.69
C SER A 42 33.57 -9.79 -5.85
N GLY A 43 33.06 -9.63 -4.62
CA GLY A 43 33.60 -8.70 -3.64
C GLY A 43 33.22 -7.21 -3.81
N THR A 44 32.24 -6.88 -4.67
CA THR A 44 31.72 -5.51 -4.82
C THR A 44 30.19 -5.50 -4.92
N LEU A 45 29.56 -4.34 -4.65
CA LEU A 45 28.12 -4.12 -4.87
C LEU A 45 27.83 -3.50 -6.26
N GLU A 46 28.86 -3.20 -7.04
CA GLU A 46 28.73 -2.56 -8.35
C GLU A 46 28.45 -3.61 -9.43
N LEU A 47 27.30 -3.48 -10.10
CA LEU A 47 26.95 -4.30 -11.24
C LEU A 47 27.91 -4.03 -12.39
N ASN A 48 28.32 -5.09 -13.11
CA ASN A 48 29.02 -4.89 -14.38
C ASN A 48 28.09 -4.15 -15.36
N PRO A 49 28.60 -3.34 -16.31
CA PRO A 49 27.76 -2.56 -17.24
C PRO A 49 26.76 -3.37 -18.07
N GLU A 50 27.02 -4.66 -18.25
CA GLU A 50 26.15 -5.59 -19.00
C GLU A 50 25.12 -6.30 -18.11
N GLN A 51 25.15 -6.07 -16.80
CA GLN A 51 24.26 -6.68 -15.83
C GLN A 51 23.16 -5.72 -15.41
N TYR A 52 21.97 -6.28 -15.22
CA TYR A 52 20.82 -5.56 -14.70
C TYR A 52 20.07 -6.42 -13.69
N VAL A 53 19.33 -5.75 -12.80
CA VAL A 53 18.51 -6.40 -11.78
C VAL A 53 17.24 -6.89 -12.45
N LEU A 54 17.04 -8.19 -12.53
CA LEU A 54 15.86 -8.85 -13.09
C LEU A 54 14.63 -8.73 -12.19
N SER A 55 14.81 -8.86 -10.88
CA SER A 55 13.75 -8.64 -9.89
C SER A 55 14.34 -8.22 -8.55
N ARG A 56 13.54 -7.55 -7.72
CA ARG A 56 14.01 -7.00 -6.45
C ARG A 56 13.04 -7.29 -5.31
N ARG A 57 13.58 -7.74 -4.19
CA ARG A 57 12.88 -7.87 -2.92
C ARG A 57 13.53 -6.94 -1.90
N ILE A 58 12.76 -6.01 -1.35
CA ILE A 58 13.24 -5.07 -0.33
C ILE A 58 12.53 -5.35 0.99
N VAL A 59 13.29 -5.39 2.07
CA VAL A 59 12.80 -5.40 3.44
C VAL A 59 13.34 -4.18 4.15
N SER A 60 12.45 -3.33 4.69
CA SER A 60 12.84 -2.18 5.50
C SER A 60 12.29 -2.29 6.91
N ILE A 61 13.14 -2.09 7.91
CA ILE A 61 12.77 -2.19 9.33
C ILE A 61 13.38 -1.03 10.13
N PRO A 62 12.75 -0.61 11.23
CA PRO A 62 13.34 0.38 12.13
C PRO A 62 14.62 -0.19 12.74
N LEU A 63 15.73 0.55 12.67
CA LEU A 63 17.05 0.11 13.14
C LEU A 63 17.00 -0.32 14.60
N GLN A 64 16.20 0.37 15.41
CA GLN A 64 15.96 0.06 16.82
C GLN A 64 15.52 -1.40 17.07
N CYS A 65 14.83 -2.04 16.12
CA CYS A 65 14.38 -3.43 16.24
C CYS A 65 15.54 -4.44 16.24
N ILE A 66 16.73 -4.06 15.78
CA ILE A 66 17.92 -4.92 15.75
C ILE A 66 19.02 -4.46 16.71
N LEU A 67 18.81 -3.34 17.43
CA LEU A 67 19.78 -2.85 18.40
C LEU A 67 19.72 -3.68 19.69
N LYS A 68 20.88 -4.22 20.07
CA LYS A 68 21.02 -4.97 21.32
C LYS A 68 20.62 -4.11 22.51
N GLY A 69 19.66 -4.59 23.30
CA GLY A 69 19.23 -3.94 24.54
C GLY A 69 18.15 -2.87 24.40
N TRP A 70 17.63 -2.61 23.19
CA TRP A 70 16.59 -1.59 22.99
C TRP A 70 15.22 -2.00 23.57
N GLY A 71 14.86 -3.29 23.49
CA GLY A 71 13.61 -3.79 24.02
C GLY A 71 13.07 -4.97 23.22
N ASN A 72 11.80 -5.31 23.44
CA ASN A 72 11.10 -6.32 22.66
C ASN A 72 10.33 -5.67 21.50
N ALA A 73 10.85 -5.78 20.29
CA ALA A 73 10.21 -5.27 19.08
C ALA A 73 8.85 -5.94 18.77
N GLU A 74 8.58 -7.12 19.36
CA GLU A 74 7.32 -7.85 19.18
C GLU A 74 6.20 -7.42 20.11
N LYS A 75 6.49 -6.58 21.11
CA LYS A 75 5.48 -6.11 22.07
C LYS A 75 4.52 -5.13 21.40
N GLY A 76 3.23 -5.21 21.72
CA GLY A 76 2.22 -4.25 21.24
C GLY A 76 1.78 -4.54 19.82
N TYR A 77 1.43 -3.48 19.08
CA TYR A 77 0.93 -3.58 17.72
C TYR A 77 1.93 -3.02 16.72
N MET A 78 1.92 -3.59 15.52
CA MET A 78 2.78 -3.21 14.40
C MET A 78 1.93 -2.77 13.21
N ILE A 79 2.46 -1.79 12.48
CA ILE A 79 1.93 -1.39 11.17
C ILE A 79 3.02 -1.64 10.14
N TYR A 80 2.63 -2.19 9.00
CA TYR A 80 3.53 -2.51 7.91
C TYR A 80 2.91 -2.12 6.57
N GLU A 81 3.77 -1.87 5.60
CA GLU A 81 3.40 -1.58 4.22
C GLU A 81 4.03 -2.61 3.28
N HIS A 82 3.27 -3.00 2.26
CA HIS A 82 3.76 -3.77 1.13
C HIS A 82 3.52 -3.00 -0.15
N ASN A 83 4.60 -2.57 -0.80
CA ASN A 83 4.55 -1.84 -2.06
C ASN A 83 4.99 -2.75 -3.21
N LEU A 84 4.13 -2.86 -4.22
CA LEU A 84 4.39 -3.56 -5.46
C LEU A 84 4.66 -2.51 -6.53
N SER A 85 5.80 -2.60 -7.20
CA SER A 85 6.20 -1.68 -8.26
C SER A 85 6.80 -2.42 -9.46
N ALA A 86 6.64 -1.84 -10.65
CA ALA A 86 7.43 -2.24 -11.81
C ALA A 86 8.86 -1.70 -11.65
N MET A 87 9.84 -2.46 -12.11
CA MET A 87 11.24 -1.99 -12.16
C MET A 87 11.49 -1.06 -13.35
N ASP A 88 12.41 -0.12 -13.21
CA ASP A 88 12.65 0.95 -14.20
C ASP A 88 13.05 0.45 -15.60
N HIS A 89 13.74 -0.69 -15.68
CA HIS A 89 14.16 -1.31 -16.95
C HIS A 89 13.09 -2.26 -17.53
N ALA A 90 12.02 -2.54 -16.79
CA ALA A 90 10.88 -3.27 -17.32
C ALA A 90 9.95 -2.29 -18.04
N ASN A 91 9.40 -2.67 -19.21
CA ASN A 91 8.29 -1.93 -19.81
C ASN A 91 7.24 -1.65 -18.72
N PRO A 92 6.81 -0.40 -18.48
CA PRO A 92 5.98 -0.07 -17.32
C PRO A 92 4.71 -0.92 -17.31
N GLN A 93 4.70 -1.97 -16.49
CA GLN A 93 3.63 -2.96 -16.47
C GLN A 93 2.43 -2.44 -15.66
N PHE A 94 2.70 -1.65 -14.62
CA PHE A 94 1.68 -1.06 -13.74
C PHE A 94 2.27 0.08 -12.89
N LYS A 95 1.40 0.98 -12.41
CA LYS A 95 1.77 2.00 -11.41
C LYS A 95 2.02 1.34 -10.07
N SER A 96 3.02 1.82 -9.33
CA SER A 96 3.28 1.37 -7.96
C SER A 96 2.00 1.43 -7.11
N ILE A 97 1.75 0.36 -6.35
CA ILE A 97 0.54 0.19 -5.55
C ILE A 97 0.89 -0.44 -4.20
N SER A 98 0.23 0.00 -3.15
CA SER A 98 0.53 -0.40 -1.78
C SER A 98 -0.64 -1.03 -1.04
N TYR A 99 -0.30 -1.88 -0.08
CA TYR A 99 -1.16 -2.40 0.98
C TYR A 99 -0.59 -2.00 2.34
N ILE A 100 -1.42 -1.52 3.25
CA ILE A 100 -1.06 -1.30 4.66
C ILE A 100 -1.79 -2.33 5.51
N GLY A 101 -1.06 -2.97 6.42
CA GLY A 101 -1.62 -3.88 7.39
C GLY A 101 -1.26 -3.50 8.82
N LEU A 102 -2.08 -3.99 9.74
CA LEU A 102 -1.90 -3.88 11.18
C LEU A 102 -1.95 -5.27 11.79
N THR A 103 -1.07 -5.55 12.74
CA THR A 103 -1.03 -6.84 13.44
C THR A 103 -0.61 -6.69 14.90
N SER A 104 -1.12 -7.56 15.77
CA SER A 104 -0.62 -7.77 17.14
C SER A 104 0.44 -8.88 17.21
N ARG A 105 0.66 -9.60 16.12
CA ARG A 105 1.64 -10.68 15.99
C ARG A 105 2.94 -10.13 15.41
N ASN A 106 3.98 -10.94 15.38
CA ASN A 106 5.19 -10.63 14.61
C ASN A 106 4.81 -10.40 13.12
N TRP A 107 5.25 -9.27 12.55
CA TRP A 107 4.91 -8.88 11.18
C TRP A 107 5.40 -9.87 10.11
N GLN A 108 6.52 -10.57 10.35
CA GLN A 108 7.03 -11.59 9.44
C GLN A 108 6.12 -12.83 9.44
N THR A 109 5.57 -13.19 10.60
CA THR A 109 4.55 -14.23 10.70
C THR A 109 3.30 -13.83 9.92
N ARG A 110 2.84 -12.59 10.08
CA ARG A 110 1.69 -12.06 9.34
C ARG A 110 1.94 -12.03 7.82
N TYR A 111 3.16 -11.69 7.39
CA TYR A 111 3.53 -11.75 5.98
C TYR A 111 3.47 -13.19 5.42
N LYS A 112 3.98 -14.18 6.17
CA LYS A 112 3.87 -15.60 5.77
C LYS A 112 2.43 -16.07 5.64
N GLU A 113 1.54 -15.60 6.52
CA GLU A 113 0.11 -15.85 6.42
C GLU A 113 -0.48 -15.23 5.14
N HIS A 114 -0.14 -13.98 4.81
CA HIS A 114 -0.54 -13.35 3.54
C HIS A 114 -0.04 -14.12 2.31
N GLN A 115 1.22 -14.58 2.32
CA GLN A 115 1.77 -15.38 1.24
C GLN A 115 1.01 -16.69 1.07
N ARG A 116 0.75 -17.42 2.16
CA ARG A 116 -0.04 -18.65 2.14
C ARG A 116 -1.43 -18.37 1.57
N ASP A 117 -2.13 -17.38 2.10
CA ASP A 117 -3.51 -17.07 1.70
C ASP A 117 -3.59 -16.63 0.23
N ALA A 118 -2.57 -15.91 -0.27
CA ALA A 118 -2.41 -15.57 -1.68
C ALA A 118 -2.24 -16.81 -2.57
N LEU A 119 -1.39 -17.75 -2.17
CA LEU A 119 -1.13 -18.98 -2.92
C LEU A 119 -2.31 -19.97 -2.85
N THR A 120 -3.14 -19.91 -1.81
CA THR A 120 -4.34 -20.76 -1.67
C THR A 120 -5.62 -20.13 -2.25
N GLY A 121 -5.52 -19.01 -2.97
CA GLY A 121 -6.62 -18.45 -3.75
C GLY A 121 -7.55 -17.48 -3.00
N SER A 122 -7.04 -16.76 -2.00
CA SER A 122 -7.81 -15.69 -1.38
C SER A 122 -8.19 -14.58 -2.36
N GLU A 123 -9.42 -14.07 -2.25
CA GLU A 123 -10.00 -13.06 -3.16
C GLU A 123 -9.66 -11.61 -2.79
N LEU A 124 -8.87 -11.39 -1.73
CA LEU A 124 -8.42 -10.05 -1.34
C LEU A 124 -7.53 -9.44 -2.43
N LEU A 125 -7.70 -8.14 -2.73
CA LEU A 125 -6.90 -7.45 -3.75
C LEU A 125 -5.40 -7.57 -3.48
N PHE A 126 -4.97 -7.44 -2.22
CA PHE A 126 -3.58 -7.63 -1.86
C PHE A 126 -3.10 -9.06 -2.15
N HIS A 127 -3.88 -10.07 -1.76
CA HIS A 127 -3.52 -11.48 -1.94
C HIS A 127 -3.45 -11.88 -3.42
N THR A 128 -4.44 -11.48 -4.21
CA THR A 128 -4.45 -11.72 -5.67
C THR A 128 -3.28 -11.02 -6.36
N SER A 129 -2.95 -9.78 -5.96
CA SER A 129 -1.78 -9.05 -6.48
C SER A 129 -0.47 -9.71 -6.08
N LEU A 130 -0.35 -10.16 -4.83
CA LEU A 130 0.82 -10.87 -4.31
C LEU A 130 1.03 -12.22 -5.03
N ALA A 131 -0.03 -13.00 -5.21
CA ALA A 131 0.03 -14.26 -5.95
C ALA A 131 0.52 -14.05 -7.40
N ALA A 132 0.07 -12.99 -8.05
CA ALA A 132 0.44 -12.66 -9.44
C ALA A 132 1.94 -12.34 -9.62
N ILE A 133 2.64 -11.94 -8.56
CA ILE A 133 4.07 -11.62 -8.58
C ILE A 133 4.97 -12.72 -8.01
N LEU A 134 4.42 -13.66 -7.22
CA LEU A 134 5.17 -14.80 -6.70
C LEU A 134 5.22 -15.99 -7.69
N ASN A 135 4.17 -16.22 -8.48
CA ASN A 135 3.92 -17.54 -9.09
C ASN A 135 4.19 -17.63 -10.62
N LYS A 136 5.28 -17.04 -11.16
CA LYS A 136 5.49 -17.03 -12.63
C LYS A 136 6.81 -17.57 -13.18
N ASP A 137 7.89 -17.60 -12.40
CA ASP A 137 9.23 -17.92 -12.95
C ASP A 137 9.84 -19.23 -12.41
N GLY A 138 9.01 -20.14 -11.86
CA GLY A 138 9.41 -21.53 -11.62
C GLY A 138 10.36 -21.82 -10.46
N ILE A 139 10.89 -20.81 -9.75
CA ILE A 139 11.62 -21.02 -8.49
C ILE A 139 10.68 -20.65 -7.34
N SER A 140 9.87 -21.62 -6.93
CA SER A 140 9.09 -21.53 -5.70
C SER A 140 10.05 -21.63 -4.51
N GLN A 141 10.64 -20.50 -4.07
CA GLN A 141 11.32 -20.40 -2.77
C GLN A 141 10.32 -20.34 -1.61
N VAL A 142 9.28 -21.18 -1.69
CA VAL A 142 8.21 -21.27 -0.69
C VAL A 142 8.85 -21.65 0.64
N GLY A 143 8.66 -20.77 1.63
CA GLY A 143 9.19 -20.94 2.99
C GLY A 143 10.28 -19.94 3.37
N MET A 144 10.81 -19.15 2.44
CA MET A 144 11.80 -18.09 2.75
C MET A 144 11.16 -16.83 3.38
N GLY A 145 9.83 -16.79 3.49
CA GLY A 145 9.11 -15.69 4.15
C GLY A 145 9.43 -14.35 3.51
N PRO A 146 9.85 -13.32 4.28
CA PRO A 146 10.12 -11.99 3.72
C PRO A 146 11.27 -11.96 2.71
N PHE A 147 12.07 -13.03 2.59
CA PHE A 147 13.18 -13.12 1.64
C PHE A 147 12.82 -13.82 0.33
N GLU A 148 11.55 -14.22 0.16
CA GLU A 148 11.09 -14.86 -1.06
C GLU A 148 11.12 -13.88 -2.24
N MET A 149 11.74 -14.32 -3.33
CA MET A 149 11.94 -13.52 -4.53
C MET A 149 10.67 -13.42 -5.38
N VAL A 150 10.55 -12.32 -6.11
CA VAL A 150 9.42 -12.04 -7.01
C VAL A 150 9.81 -12.26 -8.47
N ARG A 151 8.80 -12.39 -9.32
CA ARG A 151 8.96 -12.54 -10.78
C ARG A 151 9.78 -11.40 -11.40
N GLY A 152 10.34 -11.69 -12.57
CA GLY A 152 11.07 -10.71 -13.38
C GLY A 152 10.25 -9.45 -13.68
N GLY A 153 10.92 -8.29 -13.61
CA GLY A 153 10.38 -6.96 -13.86
C GLY A 153 9.61 -6.33 -12.70
N VAL A 154 9.61 -6.96 -11.51
CA VAL A 154 8.87 -6.50 -10.34
C VAL A 154 9.82 -6.22 -9.17
N CYS A 155 9.50 -5.16 -8.43
CA CYS A 155 10.04 -4.88 -7.11
C CYS A 155 8.92 -5.02 -6.05
N LEU A 156 9.20 -5.78 -4.99
CA LEU A 156 8.33 -5.87 -3.82
C LEU A 156 9.06 -5.35 -2.58
N LEU A 157 8.62 -4.21 -2.07
CA LEU A 157 9.07 -3.62 -0.81
C LEU A 157 8.11 -4.05 0.31
N SER A 158 8.67 -4.57 1.41
CA SER A 158 7.96 -4.73 2.66
C SER A 158 8.62 -3.90 3.75
N GLU A 159 7.89 -2.94 4.27
CA GLU A 159 8.38 -1.99 5.26
C GLU A 159 7.62 -2.15 6.58
N LEU A 160 8.34 -2.35 7.67
CA LEU A 160 7.79 -2.30 9.02
C LEU A 160 7.74 -0.83 9.47
N GLN A 161 6.59 -0.20 9.26
CA GLN A 161 6.37 1.22 9.48
C GLN A 161 6.43 1.56 10.96
N TYR A 162 5.68 0.89 11.82
CA TYR A 162 5.62 1.19 13.26
C TYR A 162 5.66 -0.08 14.10
N VAL A 163 6.24 0.02 15.30
CA VAL A 163 6.33 -1.05 16.31
C VAL A 163 5.96 -0.52 17.68
N ASN A 164 5.62 -1.42 18.60
CA ASN A 164 5.34 -1.09 20.00
C ASN A 164 4.21 -0.08 20.21
N LEU A 165 3.28 0.02 19.27
CA LEU A 165 2.08 0.86 19.43
C LEU A 165 1.13 0.23 20.45
N THR A 166 0.39 1.06 21.16
CA THR A 166 -0.85 0.64 21.84
C THR A 166 -1.93 0.30 20.81
N TYR A 167 -3.03 -0.32 21.25
CA TYR A 167 -4.12 -0.71 20.36
C TYR A 167 -4.74 0.54 19.69
N GLU A 168 -5.05 1.55 20.49
CA GLU A 168 -5.68 2.79 20.04
C GLU A 168 -4.78 3.56 19.06
N GLU A 169 -3.49 3.68 19.36
CA GLU A 169 -2.53 4.32 18.46
C GLU A 169 -2.43 3.57 17.12
N ALA A 170 -2.36 2.24 17.17
CA ALA A 170 -2.26 1.44 15.95
C ALA A 170 -3.51 1.60 15.08
N MET A 171 -4.70 1.56 15.69
CA MET A 171 -5.96 1.75 14.98
C MET A 171 -6.04 3.12 14.31
N ASP A 172 -5.67 4.18 15.03
CA ASP A 172 -5.69 5.55 14.49
C ASP A 172 -4.67 5.76 13.36
N VAL A 173 -3.45 5.21 13.51
CA VAL A 173 -2.40 5.36 12.49
C VAL A 173 -2.76 4.56 11.24
N GLU A 174 -3.19 3.31 11.38
CA GLU A 174 -3.59 2.47 10.25
C GLU A 174 -4.75 3.11 9.47
N GLU A 175 -5.78 3.62 10.17
CA GLU A 175 -6.91 4.30 9.53
C GLU A 175 -6.46 5.48 8.67
N LYS A 176 -5.62 6.36 9.23
CA LYS A 176 -5.09 7.54 8.52
C LYS A 176 -4.23 7.17 7.33
N MET A 177 -3.35 6.18 7.49
CA MET A 177 -2.47 5.75 6.40
C MET A 177 -3.28 5.11 5.27
N ILE A 178 -4.22 4.20 5.60
CA ILE A 178 -5.10 3.57 4.61
C ILE A 178 -5.94 4.60 3.86
N GLU A 179 -6.62 5.51 4.54
CA GLU A 179 -7.47 6.52 3.88
C GLU A 179 -6.66 7.44 2.95
N ARG A 180 -5.43 7.77 3.36
CA ARG A 180 -4.54 8.64 2.60
C ARG A 180 -4.07 7.96 1.32
N SER A 181 -3.52 6.76 1.40
CA SER A 181 -2.71 6.17 0.31
C SER A 181 -3.18 4.81 -0.22
N THR A 182 -3.75 3.92 0.59
CA THR A 182 -3.94 2.52 0.15
C THR A 182 -5.39 2.03 0.08
N LEU A 183 -6.37 2.81 0.53
CA LEU A 183 -7.77 2.48 0.34
C LEU A 183 -8.13 2.47 -1.15
N HIS A 184 -8.72 1.37 -1.61
CA HIS A 184 -9.16 1.20 -2.98
C HIS A 184 -10.09 2.36 -3.41
N PRO A 185 -9.89 2.98 -4.59
CA PRO A 185 -9.05 2.53 -5.70
C PRO A 185 -7.57 2.99 -5.69
N LYS A 186 -7.09 3.65 -4.63
CA LYS A 186 -5.71 4.15 -4.58
C LYS A 186 -4.68 3.05 -4.31
N GLY A 187 -5.08 2.02 -3.58
CA GLY A 187 -4.24 0.87 -3.26
C GLY A 187 -5.04 -0.42 -3.08
N LEU A 188 -4.47 -1.33 -2.29
CA LEU A 188 -4.92 -2.71 -2.16
C LEU A 188 -5.81 -2.96 -0.92
N ASN A 189 -6.00 -1.97 -0.04
CA ASN A 189 -6.93 -2.09 1.08
C ASN A 189 -8.36 -1.94 0.59
N MET A 190 -9.21 -2.94 0.86
CA MET A 190 -10.59 -2.98 0.35
C MET A 190 -11.62 -2.32 1.28
N ILE A 191 -11.24 -2.05 2.53
CA ILE A 191 -12.04 -1.34 3.53
C ILE A 191 -11.17 -0.30 4.24
N PRO A 192 -11.79 0.70 4.90
CA PRO A 192 -11.06 1.63 5.77
C PRO A 192 -10.28 0.89 6.85
N GLY A 193 -9.18 1.50 7.32
CA GLY A 193 -8.39 0.98 8.44
C GLY A 193 -9.05 1.23 9.79
N GLY A 194 -8.37 0.78 10.85
CA GLY A 194 -8.68 1.12 12.23
C GLY A 194 -10.15 0.92 12.61
N PHE A 195 -10.67 1.88 13.38
CA PHE A 195 -12.03 1.84 13.93
C PHE A 195 -13.08 2.04 12.84
N ALA A 196 -12.78 2.80 11.78
CA ALA A 196 -13.65 2.97 10.64
C ALA A 196 -13.92 1.64 9.92
N GLY A 197 -12.90 0.81 9.73
CA GLY A 197 -13.05 -0.53 9.17
C GLY A 197 -13.91 -1.46 10.03
N MET A 198 -13.72 -1.41 11.34
CA MET A 198 -14.53 -2.17 12.31
C MET A 198 -15.99 -1.73 12.26
N LYS A 199 -16.24 -0.42 12.31
CA LYS A 199 -17.59 0.15 12.23
C LYS A 199 -18.26 -0.21 10.91
N PHE A 200 -17.51 -0.26 9.81
CA PHE A 200 -18.01 -0.70 8.51
C PHE A 200 -18.51 -2.15 8.57
N LEU A 201 -17.69 -3.07 9.08
CA LEU A 201 -18.07 -4.49 9.19
C LEU A 201 -19.20 -4.75 10.21
N HIS A 202 -19.28 -3.96 11.29
CA HIS A 202 -20.42 -3.98 12.22
C HIS A 202 -21.72 -3.58 11.56
N LYS A 203 -21.70 -2.49 10.77
CA LYS A 203 -22.90 -2.04 10.03
C LYS A 203 -23.39 -3.08 9.03
N LEU A 204 -22.49 -3.88 8.47
CA LEU A 204 -22.81 -4.96 7.56
C LEU A 204 -23.21 -6.27 8.28
N GLY A 205 -23.15 -6.32 9.62
CA GLY A 205 -23.51 -7.48 10.41
C GLY A 205 -22.47 -8.60 10.46
N TYR A 206 -21.25 -8.38 9.96
CA TYR A 206 -20.16 -9.37 9.98
C TYR A 206 -19.43 -9.42 11.32
N LEU A 207 -19.62 -8.42 12.17
CA LEU A 207 -19.09 -8.36 13.53
C LEU A 207 -20.24 -8.24 14.53
N ALA A 208 -20.41 -9.28 15.35
CA ALA A 208 -21.52 -9.39 16.31
C ALA A 208 -21.10 -9.12 17.78
N LYS A 209 -19.79 -9.13 18.09
CA LYS A 209 -19.28 -9.00 19.46
C LYS A 209 -18.98 -7.53 19.79
N GLU A 210 -19.16 -7.10 21.04
CA GLU A 210 -18.76 -5.75 21.49
C GLU A 210 -17.23 -5.56 21.50
N LYS A 211 -16.48 -6.62 21.85
CA LYS A 211 -15.01 -6.64 21.74
C LYS A 211 -14.62 -7.47 20.53
N VAL A 212 -14.04 -6.80 19.54
CA VAL A 212 -13.58 -7.40 18.29
C VAL A 212 -12.07 -7.25 18.20
N THR A 213 -11.37 -8.35 17.95
CA THR A 213 -9.93 -8.34 17.72
C THR A 213 -9.60 -8.00 16.27
N ILE A 214 -8.34 -7.69 15.97
CA ILE A 214 -7.88 -7.46 14.59
C ILE A 214 -8.02 -8.73 13.75
N ASP A 215 -7.81 -9.91 14.34
CA ASP A 215 -8.00 -11.19 13.65
C ASP A 215 -9.48 -11.44 13.32
N ASP A 216 -10.40 -11.11 14.25
CA ASP A 216 -11.84 -11.18 13.99
C ASP A 216 -12.24 -10.24 12.83
N ARG A 217 -11.64 -9.04 12.76
CA ARG A 217 -11.85 -8.07 11.68
C ARG A 217 -11.47 -8.65 10.32
N GLU A 218 -10.30 -9.28 10.24
CA GLU A 218 -9.80 -9.87 8.99
C GLU A 218 -10.64 -11.08 8.55
N GLN A 219 -11.05 -11.94 9.49
CA GLN A 219 -11.96 -13.04 9.20
C GLN A 219 -13.32 -12.54 8.72
N ALA A 220 -13.86 -11.50 9.35
CA ALA A 220 -15.11 -10.85 8.95
C ALA A 220 -15.00 -10.24 7.54
N LEU A 221 -13.87 -9.59 7.22
CA LEU A 221 -13.61 -9.08 5.88
C LEU A 221 -13.56 -10.21 4.84
N ALA A 222 -12.81 -11.28 5.11
CA ALA A 222 -12.71 -12.43 4.21
C ALA A 222 -14.10 -13.06 3.97
N LYS A 223 -14.90 -13.22 5.02
CA LYS A 223 -16.27 -13.71 4.93
C LYS A 223 -17.17 -12.78 4.10
N TYR A 224 -17.09 -11.48 4.37
CA TYR A 224 -17.83 -10.47 3.60
C TYR A 224 -17.50 -10.54 2.12
N LEU A 225 -16.23 -10.67 1.76
CA LEU A 225 -15.82 -10.79 0.37
C LEU A 225 -16.32 -12.08 -0.28
N LEU A 226 -16.19 -13.22 0.40
CA LEU A 226 -16.65 -14.51 -0.12
C LEU A 226 -18.16 -14.51 -0.38
N GLU A 227 -18.96 -13.91 0.49
CA GLU A 227 -20.42 -13.86 0.33
C GLU A 227 -20.86 -12.84 -0.74
N ASN A 228 -20.01 -11.87 -1.07
CA ASN A 228 -20.32 -10.79 -2.01
C ASN A 228 -19.50 -10.88 -3.32
N SER A 229 -18.66 -11.91 -3.49
CA SER A 229 -17.90 -12.16 -4.71
C SER A 229 -18.78 -12.83 -5.77
N ARG A 230 -19.68 -12.05 -6.38
CA ARG A 230 -20.30 -12.44 -7.64
C ARG A 230 -19.27 -12.28 -8.76
N ALA A 231 -18.67 -13.39 -9.18
CA ALA A 231 -18.02 -13.61 -10.47
C ALA A 231 -17.34 -12.37 -11.08
N GLY A 232 -16.09 -12.10 -10.70
CA GLY A 232 -15.17 -11.31 -11.51
C GLY A 232 -15.39 -9.79 -11.56
N LYS A 233 -16.12 -9.19 -10.60
CA LYS A 233 -16.18 -7.72 -10.46
C LYS A 233 -15.72 -7.28 -9.07
N SER A 234 -14.66 -6.48 -9.04
CA SER A 234 -14.14 -5.78 -7.87
C SER A 234 -15.26 -5.01 -7.15
N ALA A 235 -15.40 -5.29 -5.85
CA ALA A 235 -16.19 -4.56 -4.84
C ALA A 235 -17.34 -3.67 -5.39
N PRO A 236 -18.52 -4.24 -5.68
CA PRO A 236 -19.67 -3.51 -6.25
C PRO A 236 -20.08 -2.24 -5.49
N TRP A 237 -19.90 -2.22 -4.17
CA TRP A 237 -20.30 -1.10 -3.31
C TRP A 237 -19.38 0.12 -3.40
N VAL A 238 -18.12 -0.02 -3.84
CA VAL A 238 -17.23 1.12 -4.09
C VAL A 238 -17.75 1.87 -5.31
N THR A 239 -18.10 1.15 -6.37
CA THR A 239 -18.71 1.76 -7.56
C THR A 239 -20.07 2.40 -7.22
N GLU A 240 -20.92 1.71 -6.46
CA GLU A 240 -22.26 2.24 -6.09
C GLU A 240 -22.22 3.40 -5.08
N SER A 241 -21.27 3.41 -4.15
CA SER A 241 -21.14 4.49 -3.16
C SER A 241 -20.39 5.69 -3.73
N TRP A 242 -19.35 5.47 -4.55
CA TRP A 242 -18.74 6.56 -5.32
C TRP A 242 -19.68 7.09 -6.39
N ALA A 243 -20.63 6.31 -6.91
CA ALA A 243 -21.66 6.81 -7.83
C ALA A 243 -22.64 7.80 -7.18
N LYS A 244 -22.76 7.81 -5.84
CA LYS A 244 -23.63 8.74 -5.11
C LYS A 244 -22.89 10.05 -4.82
N ASP A 245 -23.39 11.15 -5.38
CA ASP A 245 -22.73 12.45 -5.27
C ASP A 245 -22.64 12.95 -3.81
N GLU A 246 -23.62 12.66 -2.95
CA GLU A 246 -23.55 13.00 -1.52
C GLU A 246 -22.37 12.36 -0.78
N PHE A 247 -22.05 11.10 -1.11
CA PHE A 247 -20.91 10.40 -0.49
C PHE A 247 -19.58 10.92 -1.03
N TYR A 248 -19.50 11.21 -2.33
CA TYR A 248 -18.35 11.86 -2.95
C TYR A 248 -18.06 13.22 -2.32
N GLU A 249 -19.08 14.05 -2.16
CA GLU A 249 -18.94 15.40 -1.60
C GLU A 249 -18.51 15.40 -0.13
N GLN A 250 -19.08 14.53 0.70
CA GLN A 250 -18.73 14.45 2.12
C GLN A 250 -17.28 14.04 2.38
N VAL A 251 -16.71 13.20 1.51
CA VAL A 251 -15.34 12.69 1.65
C VAL A 251 -14.32 13.66 1.06
N ILE A 252 -14.65 14.30 -0.07
CA ILE A 252 -13.74 15.22 -0.76
C ILE A 252 -13.64 16.58 -0.04
N PHE A 253 -14.73 17.10 0.52
CA PHE A 253 -14.75 18.45 1.12
C PHE A 253 -14.37 18.51 2.60
N LYS A 254 -14.13 17.37 3.27
CA LYS A 254 -13.72 17.33 4.68
C LYS A 254 -12.22 17.48 4.92
N ARG A 255 -11.40 17.64 3.87
CA ARG A 255 -9.94 17.70 3.98
C ARG A 255 -9.49 19.16 4.08
N SER A 256 -8.54 19.46 4.96
CA SER A 256 -8.04 20.83 5.20
C SER A 256 -7.39 21.50 3.98
N ASN A 257 -6.95 20.71 3.00
CA ASN A 257 -6.28 21.18 1.79
C ASN A 257 -7.14 21.06 0.51
N THR A 258 -8.45 20.78 0.65
CA THR A 258 -9.38 20.77 -0.48
C THR A 258 -10.25 22.01 -0.47
N LEU A 259 -10.64 22.47 -1.67
CA LEU A 259 -11.59 23.58 -1.80
C LEU A 259 -12.98 23.06 -1.45
N ASN A 260 -13.77 23.85 -0.74
CA ASN A 260 -15.14 23.48 -0.42
C ASN A 260 -16.05 23.57 -1.67
N LYS A 261 -17.27 23.05 -1.57
CA LYS A 261 -18.22 23.00 -2.68
C LYS A 261 -18.52 24.38 -3.27
N GLU A 262 -18.72 25.38 -2.43
CA GLU A 262 -19.05 26.74 -2.83
C GLU A 262 -17.90 27.40 -3.60
N GLN A 263 -16.65 27.14 -3.19
CA GLN A 263 -15.46 27.62 -3.89
C GLN A 263 -15.35 27.00 -5.29
N VAL A 264 -15.58 25.68 -5.43
CA VAL A 264 -15.53 24.99 -6.73
C VAL A 264 -16.61 25.51 -7.69
N LEU A 265 -17.84 25.70 -7.20
CA LEU A 265 -18.94 26.25 -8.00
C LEU A 265 -18.68 27.70 -8.41
N SER A 266 -18.14 28.51 -7.48
CA SER A 266 -17.81 29.91 -7.75
C SER A 266 -16.72 30.03 -8.83
N ILE A 267 -15.67 29.20 -8.76
CA ILE A 267 -14.60 29.17 -9.78
C ILE A 267 -15.17 28.89 -11.17
N ARG A 268 -16.08 27.91 -11.29
CA ARG A 268 -16.70 27.57 -12.58
C ARG A 268 -17.61 28.66 -13.09
N LYS A 269 -18.42 29.27 -12.23
CA LYS A 269 -19.26 30.41 -12.59
C LYS A 269 -18.42 31.57 -13.12
N TYR A 270 -17.35 31.92 -12.39
CA TYR A 270 -16.47 33.03 -12.76
C TYR A 270 -15.71 32.77 -14.06
N GLY A 271 -15.25 31.53 -14.30
CA GLY A 271 -14.51 31.17 -15.51
C GLY A 271 -15.38 30.89 -16.72
N ASN A 272 -16.43 30.08 -16.58
CA ASN A 272 -17.22 29.60 -17.71
C ASN A 272 -18.35 30.56 -18.09
N ASP A 273 -19.00 31.19 -17.12
CA ASP A 273 -20.15 32.05 -17.40
C ASP A 273 -19.71 33.50 -17.61
N TRP A 274 -18.70 33.96 -16.85
CA TRP A 274 -18.27 35.36 -16.83
C TRP A 274 -16.93 35.61 -17.53
N GLY A 275 -16.19 34.56 -17.90
CA GLY A 275 -14.95 34.67 -18.68
C GLY A 275 -13.81 35.40 -17.97
N LEU A 276 -13.77 35.40 -16.63
CA LEU A 276 -12.74 36.10 -15.86
C LEU A 276 -11.36 35.41 -15.98
N SER A 277 -10.28 36.18 -15.80
CA SER A 277 -8.92 35.63 -15.81
C SER A 277 -8.65 34.77 -14.58
N ILE A 278 -7.75 33.80 -14.71
CA ILE A 278 -7.41 32.82 -13.66
C ILE A 278 -6.93 33.51 -12.38
N GLU A 279 -6.17 34.60 -12.50
CA GLU A 279 -5.63 35.37 -11.39
C GLU A 279 -6.74 36.07 -10.60
N VAL A 280 -7.74 36.61 -11.31
CA VAL A 280 -8.91 37.25 -10.69
C VAL A 280 -9.77 36.21 -9.98
N ILE A 281 -9.98 35.05 -10.61
CA ILE A 281 -10.77 33.95 -10.02
C ILE A 281 -10.12 33.43 -8.74
N ALA A 282 -8.79 33.22 -8.75
CA ALA A 282 -8.03 32.75 -7.58
C ALA A 282 -8.21 33.69 -6.37
N ASN A 283 -8.11 35.00 -6.60
CA ASN A 283 -8.33 36.02 -5.57
C ASN A 283 -9.77 36.01 -5.03
N LEU A 284 -10.77 35.87 -5.91
CA LEU A 284 -12.19 35.90 -5.52
C LEU A 284 -12.64 34.62 -4.80
N SER A 285 -12.08 33.46 -5.13
CA SER A 285 -12.48 32.18 -4.54
C SER A 285 -11.62 31.77 -3.34
N GLY A 286 -10.53 32.49 -3.05
CA GLY A 286 -9.54 32.09 -2.04
C GLY A 286 -8.78 30.81 -2.39
N ALA A 287 -8.72 30.46 -3.69
CA ALA A 287 -8.00 29.30 -4.20
C ALA A 287 -6.66 29.74 -4.79
N ASN A 288 -5.71 28.82 -4.92
CA ASN A 288 -4.49 29.13 -5.66
C ASN A 288 -4.69 28.98 -7.18
N ILE A 289 -3.83 29.66 -7.96
CA ILE A 289 -3.89 29.71 -9.44
C ILE A 289 -3.94 28.30 -10.06
N ARG A 290 -3.14 27.37 -9.52
CA ARG A 290 -3.11 25.99 -10.02
C ARG A 290 -4.43 25.27 -9.80
N GLN A 291 -5.06 25.44 -8.64
CA GLN A 291 -6.39 24.85 -8.35
C GLN A 291 -7.47 25.40 -9.28
N VAL A 292 -7.42 26.70 -9.60
CA VAL A 292 -8.36 27.32 -10.55
C VAL A 292 -8.20 26.72 -11.95
N GLN A 293 -6.97 26.62 -12.47
CA GLN A 293 -6.69 25.99 -13.75
C GLN A 293 -7.15 24.52 -13.80
N ASP A 294 -6.85 23.78 -12.74
CA ASP A 294 -7.20 22.37 -12.59
C ASP A 294 -8.73 22.15 -12.52
N ILE A 295 -9.51 23.12 -12.01
CA ILE A 295 -10.98 23.08 -12.00
C ILE A 295 -11.58 23.45 -13.35
N LEU A 296 -11.11 24.53 -13.98
CA LEU A 296 -11.64 24.99 -15.26
C LEU A 296 -11.32 24.01 -16.41
N SER A 297 -10.19 23.32 -16.34
CA SER A 297 -9.84 22.23 -17.27
C SER A 297 -10.64 20.94 -17.05
N GLY A 298 -11.49 20.87 -16.02
CA GLY A 298 -12.28 19.69 -15.68
C GLY A 298 -11.47 18.51 -15.12
N LYS A 299 -10.19 18.71 -14.83
CA LYS A 299 -9.27 17.67 -14.33
C LYS A 299 -9.60 17.22 -12.91
N TYR A 300 -10.09 18.13 -12.06
CA TYR A 300 -10.56 17.81 -10.71
C TYR A 300 -11.98 18.32 -10.46
N TYR A 301 -12.66 17.70 -9.48
CA TYR A 301 -14.05 18.00 -9.09
C TYR A 301 -15.07 17.91 -10.24
N SER A 302 -14.78 17.13 -11.29
CA SER A 302 -15.60 17.01 -12.50
C SER A 302 -17.07 16.63 -12.24
N ARG A 303 -17.36 16.08 -11.05
CA ARG A 303 -18.69 15.61 -10.62
C ARG A 303 -19.51 16.64 -9.86
N VAL A 304 -18.89 17.72 -9.39
CA VAL A 304 -19.57 18.83 -8.71
C VAL A 304 -19.97 19.81 -9.79
N LYS A 305 -21.26 19.89 -10.16
CA LYS A 305 -21.76 20.76 -11.24
C LYS A 305 -22.33 22.06 -10.71
#